data_AF-A0AAD8EEC7-F1
#
_entry.id   AF-A0AAD8EEC7-F1
#
_cell.length_a   1.000
_cell.length_b   1.000
_cell.length_c   1.000
_cell.angle_alpha   90.00
_cell.angle_beta   90.00
_cell.angle_gamma   90.00
#
_symmetry.space_group_name_H-M   'P 1'
#
loop_
_entity.id
_entity.type
_entity.pdbx_description
1 polymer ?
#
loop_
_entity_poly.entity_id
_entity_poly.type
_entity_poly.pdbx_seq_one_letter_code
_entity_poly.pdbx_strand_id
1 'polypeptide(L)' 'ESSKSREVEVDIDELLDMDNDDQRRRHLQELLADAKKSQHDVKKFVEDLLERAKTL' A
#
# COMPACT_ATOMS: atom_id res chain seq x y z
N GLU A 1 26.22 1.85 -5.62
CA GLU A 1 25.61 0.51 -5.60
C GLU A 1 24.19 0.59 -5.04
N SER A 2 23.30 -0.21 -5.63
CA SER A 2 21.89 -0.47 -5.31
C SER A 2 21.14 0.57 -4.50
N SER A 3 20.31 1.36 -5.19
CA SER A 3 19.06 1.83 -4.59
C SER A 3 18.26 0.59 -4.21
N LYS A 4 18.46 0.09 -2.98
CA LYS A 4 17.51 -0.82 -2.35
C LYS A 4 16.20 -0.07 -2.30
N SER A 5 15.33 -0.34 -3.28
CA SER A 5 13.90 -0.13 -3.10
C SER A 5 13.59 -0.75 -1.75
N ARG A 6 13.19 0.06 -0.77
CA ARG A 6 12.72 -0.47 0.50
C ARG A 6 11.50 -1.30 0.15
N GLU A 7 11.69 -2.61 0.05
CA GLU A 7 10.62 -3.56 -0.10
C GLU A 7 9.86 -3.50 1.21
N VAL A 8 8.66 -2.96 1.13
CA VAL A 8 7.78 -2.82 2.28
C VAL A 8 6.83 -4.00 2.22
N GLU A 9 6.92 -4.85 3.23
CA GLU A 9 6.00 -5.97 3.43
C GLU A 9 4.69 -5.43 4.00
N VAL A 10 3.57 -5.88 3.44
CA VAL A 10 2.23 -5.46 3.83
C VAL A 10 1.46 -6.70 4.25
N ASP A 11 0.99 -6.73 5.49
CA ASP A 11 0.13 -7.79 5.99
C ASP A 11 -1.30 -7.63 5.48
N ILE A 12 -1.75 -8.63 4.72
CA ILE A 12 -3.09 -8.61 4.12
C ILE A 12 -4.17 -8.81 5.17
N ASP A 13 -3.95 -9.67 6.16
CA ASP A 13 -4.88 -9.88 7.28
C ASP A 13 -5.09 -8.58 8.08
N GLU A 14 -4.03 -7.80 8.32
CA GLU A 14 -4.14 -6.49 8.99
C GLU A 14 -4.99 -5.52 8.15
N LEU A 15 -4.75 -5.46 6.83
CA LEU A 15 -5.58 -4.65 5.95
C LEU A 15 -7.04 -5.13 5.95
N LEU A 16 -7.30 -6.43 5.98
CA LEU A 16 -8.65 -7.00 6.03
C LEU A 16 -9.39 -6.65 7.32
N ASP A 17 -8.70 -6.61 8.46
CA ASP A 17 -9.23 -6.22 9.77
C ASP A 17 -9.56 -4.72 9.87
N MET A 18 -8.99 -3.87 9.00
CA MET A 18 -9.29 -2.43 9.03
C MET A 18 -10.71 -2.13 8.53
N ASP A 19 -11.54 -1.53 9.37
CA ASP A 19 -12.94 -1.19 9.06
C ASP A 19 -13.13 -0.27 7.83
N ASN A 20 -12.15 0.59 7.52
CA ASN A 20 -12.30 1.65 6.51
C ASN A 20 -11.22 1.63 5.42
N ASP A 21 -11.66 1.77 4.17
CA ASP A 21 -10.80 1.98 3.01
C ASP A 21 -9.88 3.19 3.14
N ASP A 22 -10.40 4.31 3.66
CA ASP A 22 -9.60 5.52 3.89
C ASP A 22 -8.42 5.24 4.83
N GLN A 23 -8.64 4.40 5.85
CA GLN A 23 -7.61 4.04 6.82
C GLN A 23 -6.57 3.12 6.17
N ARG A 24 -7.01 2.08 5.47
CA ARG A 24 -6.14 1.16 4.70
C ARG A 24 -5.31 1.92 3.65
N ARG A 25 -5.95 2.83 2.91
CA ARG A 25 -5.31 3.69 1.90
C ARG A 25 -4.23 4.57 2.51
N ARG A 26 -4.53 5.21 3.64
CA ARG A 26 -3.60 6.12 4.31
C ARG A 26 -2.39 5.35 4.85
N HIS A 27 -2.64 4.18 5.45
CA HIS A 27 -1.58 3.28 5.92
C HIS A 27 -0.65 2.84 4.78
N LEU A 28 -1.21 2.38 3.66
CA LEU A 28 -0.44 2.02 2.47
C LEU A 28 0.29 3.23 1.85
N GLN A 29 -0.33 4.41 1.84
CA GLN A 29 0.33 5.63 1.37
C GLN A 29 1.50 6.02 2.25
N GLU A 30 1.43 5.84 3.57
CA GLU A 30 2.55 6.11 4.48
C GLU A 30 3.66 5.08 4.34
N LEU A 31 3.32 3.79 4.24
CA LEU A 31 4.26 2.71 3.94
C LEU A 31 5.00 2.95 2.62
N LEU A 32 4.28 3.40 1.59
CA LEU A 32 4.82 3.68 0.26
C LEU A 32 5.29 5.13 0.11
N ALA A 33 5.18 5.98 1.13
CA ALA A 33 5.65 7.38 1.07
C ALA A 33 7.17 7.46 0.90
N ASP A 34 7.87 6.47 1.44
CA ASP A 34 9.33 6.33 1.32
C ASP A 34 9.74 5.56 0.04
N ALA A 35 8.77 5.05 -0.72
CA ALA A 35 9.05 4.37 -1.98
C ALA A 35 9.51 5.39 -3.04
N LYS A 36 10.62 5.09 -3.72
CA LYS A 36 11.18 5.93 -4.82
C LYS A 36 10.29 6.01 -6.08
N LYS A 37 9.04 5.53 -6.04
CA LYS A 37 8.12 5.51 -7.17
C LYS A 37 7.36 6.84 -7.28
N SER A 38 6.88 7.16 -8.48
CA SER A 38 6.01 8.32 -8.70
C SER A 38 4.73 8.20 -7.87
N GLN A 39 4.24 9.34 -7.35
CA GLN A 39 3.01 9.37 -6.57
C GLN A 39 1.80 8.78 -7.31
N HIS A 40 1.78 8.90 -8.63
CA HIS A 40 0.76 8.28 -9.47
C HIS A 40 0.80 6.74 -9.41
N ASP A 41 1.99 6.14 -9.53
CA ASP A 41 2.18 4.69 -9.40
C ASP A 41 1.85 4.20 -8.00
N VAL A 42 2.26 4.93 -6.96
CA VAL A 42 1.93 4.61 -5.56
C VAL A 42 0.41 4.63 -5.37
N LYS A 43 -0.26 5.71 -5.82
CA LYS A 43 -1.71 5.83 -5.68
C LYS A 43 -2.46 4.72 -6.42
N LYS A 44 -2.06 4.40 -7.66
CA LYS A 44 -2.67 3.32 -8.44
C LYS A 44 -2.46 1.96 -7.78
N PHE A 45 -1.27 1.72 -7.25
CA PHE A 45 -0.96 0.48 -6.52
C PHE A 45 -1.79 0.34 -5.25
N VAL A 46 -1.93 1.41 -4.48
CA VAL A 46 -2.77 1.44 -3.27
C VAL A 46 -4.23 1.10 -3.63
N GLU A 47 -4.78 1.71 -4.68
CA GLU A 47 -6.16 1.43 -5.11
C GLU A 47 -6.33 -0.03 -5.58
N ASP A 48 -5.40 -0.57 -6.39
CA ASP A 48 -5.44 -1.98 -6.84
C ASP A 48 -5.31 -2.97 -5.67
N LEU A 49 -4.44 -2.69 -4.71
CA LEU A 49 -4.22 -3.53 -3.53
C LEU A 49 -5.45 -3.54 -2.61
N LEU A 50 -6.09 -2.39 -2.42
CA LEU A 50 -7.32 -2.27 -1.64
C LEU A 50 -8.48 -3.04 -2.28
N GLU A 51 -8.65 -2.92 -3.60
CA GLU A 51 -9.69 -3.66 -4.31
C GLU A 51 -9.48 -5.17 -4.21
N ARG A 52 -8.22 -5.63 -4.34
CA ARG A 52 -7.88 -7.05 -4.16
C ARG A 52 -8.14 -7.53 -2.74
N ALA A 53 -7.71 -6.76 -1.73
CA ALA A 53 -7.93 -7.10 -0.34
C ALA A 53 -9.43 -7.23 -0.04
N LYS A 54 -10.27 -6.34 -0.57
CA LYS A 54 -11.74 -6.43 -0.38
C LYS A 54 -12.42 -7.62 -1.03
N THR A 55 -11.78 -8.22 -2.02
CA THR A 55 -12.35 -9.34 -2.79
C THR A 55 -11.95 -10.70 -2.22
N LEU A 56 -11.05 -10.73 -1.24
CA LEU A 56 -10.61 -11.91 -0.48
C LEU A 56 -11.48 -12.10 0.76
#